data_AF-A0A356FWK0-F1
#
_entry.id   AF-A0A356FWK0-F1
#
_cell.length_a   1.000
_cell.length_b   1.000
_cell.length_c   1.000
_cell.angle_alpha   90.00
_cell.angle_beta   90.00
_cell.angle_gamma   90.00
#
_symmetry.space_group_name_H-M   'P 1'
#
loop_
_entity.id
_entity.type
_entity.pdbx_description
1 polymer ?
#
loop_
_entity_poly.entity_id
_entity_poly.type
_entity_poly.pdbx_seq_one_letter_code
_entity_poly.pdbx_strand_id
1 'polypeptide(L)'
;MNGKKMKKIIFFMTALLWTFTVHAADIKNTDAEQYELLVKTATGKFKVELEPNGYIAALCSHCTVEVVGYSLIDIENEHSVVVDDGILKVK
;
A
#
# COMPACT_ATOMS: atom_id res chain seq x y z
N MET A 1 -19.69 -58.76 -12.04
CA MET A 1 -19.20 -57.88 -10.97
C MET A 1 -17.93 -57.16 -11.45
N ASN A 2 -17.64 -56.01 -10.83
CA ASN A 2 -16.54 -55.07 -11.09
C ASN A 2 -16.87 -54.05 -12.19
N GLY A 3 -17.24 -52.80 -11.89
CA GLY A 3 -16.91 -52.00 -10.72
C GLY A 3 -16.30 -50.70 -11.23
N LYS A 4 -17.18 -49.79 -11.64
CA LYS A 4 -16.94 -48.45 -12.19
C LYS A 4 -15.97 -47.66 -11.28
N LYS A 5 -14.67 -47.64 -11.60
CA LYS A 5 -13.68 -46.84 -10.84
C LYS A 5 -13.72 -45.38 -11.30
N MET A 6 -14.56 -44.67 -10.57
CA MET A 6 -14.75 -43.22 -10.51
C MET A 6 -13.52 -42.39 -10.85
N LYS A 7 -13.65 -41.59 -11.93
CA LYS A 7 -12.96 -40.31 -12.14
C LYS A 7 -13.23 -39.38 -10.95
N LYS A 8 -12.37 -39.35 -9.93
CA LYS A 8 -12.49 -38.43 -8.78
C LYS A 8 -11.12 -38.05 -8.21
N ILE A 9 -10.22 -37.51 -9.04
CA ILE A 9 -8.99 -36.84 -8.56
C ILE A 9 -8.77 -35.56 -9.37
N ILE A 10 -9.83 -34.79 -9.59
CA ILE A 10 -9.73 -33.44 -10.17
C ILE A 10 -10.80 -32.57 -9.48
N PHE A 11 -10.69 -32.37 -8.17
CA PHE A 11 -11.54 -31.40 -7.48
C PHE A 11 -10.99 -30.90 -6.13
N PHE A 12 -9.67 -30.80 -5.96
CA PHE A 12 -9.12 -30.31 -4.68
C PHE A 12 -7.77 -29.61 -4.81
N MET A 13 -7.54 -28.87 -5.91
CA MET A 13 -6.31 -28.10 -6.09
C MET A 13 -6.53 -26.70 -6.67
N THR A 14 -7.72 -26.14 -6.46
CA THR A 14 -8.10 -24.78 -6.93
C THR A 14 -8.27 -23.76 -5.80
N ALA A 15 -7.96 -24.11 -4.54
CA ALA A 15 -8.36 -23.32 -3.38
C ALA A 15 -7.21 -22.69 -2.56
N LEU A 16 -6.02 -22.48 -3.14
CA LEU A 16 -4.92 -21.84 -2.39
C LEU A 16 -4.08 -20.86 -3.22
N LEU A 17 -4.74 -20.03 -4.02
CA LEU A 17 -4.20 -18.75 -4.43
C LEU A 17 -5.03 -17.68 -3.72
N TRP A 18 -4.79 -17.53 -2.41
CA TRP A 18 -5.08 -16.24 -1.78
C TRP A 18 -4.09 -15.25 -2.41
N THR A 19 -4.55 -14.60 -3.48
CA THR A 19 -3.92 -13.41 -4.00
C THR A 19 -3.91 -12.41 -2.85
N PHE A 20 -2.77 -12.26 -2.17
CA PHE A 20 -2.54 -11.11 -1.32
C PHE A 20 -2.63 -9.90 -2.24
N THR A 21 -3.81 -9.28 -2.28
CA THR A 21 -4.03 -8.01 -2.95
C THR A 21 -3.26 -6.99 -2.15
N VAL A 22 -2.03 -6.73 -2.58
CA VAL A 22 -1.20 -5.66 -2.07
C VAL A 22 -1.90 -4.36 -2.47
N HIS A 23 -2.45 -3.67 -1.48
CA HIS A 23 -3.08 -2.37 -1.71
C HIS A 23 -2.02 -1.28 -1.54
N ALA A 24 -1.94 -0.37 -2.49
CA ALA A 24 -1.11 0.81 -2.37
C ALA A 24 -1.81 1.84 -1.48
N ALA A 25 -1.05 2.53 -0.65
CA ALA A 25 -1.56 3.55 0.23
C ALA A 25 -1.87 4.84 -0.52
N ASP A 26 -3.00 5.43 -0.15
CA ASP A 26 -3.38 6.78 -0.52
C ASP A 26 -2.83 7.77 0.51
N ILE A 27 -2.26 8.89 0.06
CA ILE A 27 -1.75 9.95 0.94
C ILE A 27 -2.54 11.23 0.70
N LYS A 28 -3.09 11.79 1.78
CA LYS A 28 -3.81 13.07 1.75
C LYS A 28 -3.09 14.11 2.60
N ASN A 29 -2.90 15.30 2.04
CA ASN A 29 -2.54 16.47 2.83
C ASN A 29 -3.80 17.10 3.41
N THR A 30 -3.88 17.26 4.74
CA THR A 30 -4.94 18.03 5.38
C THR A 30 -4.55 19.47 5.68
N ASP A 31 -3.30 19.83 5.42
CA ASP A 31 -2.74 21.15 5.67
C ASP A 31 -2.82 22.05 4.42
N ALA A 32 -2.68 23.35 4.65
CA ALA A 32 -2.54 24.36 3.61
C ALA A 32 -1.08 24.57 3.14
N GLU A 33 -0.14 23.77 3.64
CA GLU A 33 1.28 23.82 3.28
C GLU A 33 1.62 22.77 2.21
N GLN A 34 2.69 23.02 1.46
CA GLN A 34 3.24 22.06 0.50
C GLN A 34 4.34 21.23 1.16
N TYR A 35 4.35 19.92 0.91
CA TYR A 35 5.36 19.02 1.44
C TYR A 35 6.11 18.28 0.33
N GLU A 36 7.37 17.92 0.58
CA GLU A 36 8.10 16.95 -0.22
C GLU A 36 8.07 15.60 0.51
N LEU A 37 7.58 14.56 -0.17
CA LEU A 37 7.61 13.20 0.33
C LEU A 37 8.79 12.45 -0.28
N LEU A 38 9.62 11.84 0.56
CA LEU A 38 10.61 10.87 0.15
C LEU A 38 10.05 9.46 0.37
N VAL A 39 9.79 8.76 -0.74
CA VAL A 39 9.28 7.39 -0.73
C VAL A 39 10.45 6.43 -0.91
N LYS A 40 10.56 5.45 -0.01
CA LYS A 40 11.57 4.39 -0.04
C LYS A 40 10.86 3.05 -0.23
N THR A 41 11.22 2.35 -1.29
CA THR A 41 10.68 1.04 -1.68
C THR A 41 11.82 0.03 -1.73
N ALA A 42 11.49 -1.26 -1.84
CA ALA A 42 12.50 -2.32 -2.04
C ALA A 42 13.36 -2.09 -3.31
N THR A 43 12.81 -1.44 -4.34
CA THR A 43 13.48 -1.22 -5.63
C THR A 43 14.22 0.11 -5.73
N GLY A 44 14.08 1.00 -4.75
CA GLY A 44 14.74 2.30 -4.76
C GLY A 44 13.97 3.38 -4.02
N LYS A 45 14.39 4.64 -4.20
CA LYS A 45 13.78 5.80 -3.57
C LYS A 45 13.46 6.88 -4.61
N PHE A 46 12.35 7.57 -4.40
CA PHE A 46 11.93 8.69 -5.24
C PHE A 46 11.28 9.78 -4.40
N LYS A 47 11.26 11.00 -4.92
CA LYS A 47 10.62 12.16 -4.29
C LYS A 47 9.33 12.48 -5.03
N VAL A 48 8.33 12.92 -4.31
CA VAL A 48 7.07 13.42 -4.87
C VAL A 48 6.62 14.64 -4.07
N GLU A 49 6.12 15.64 -4.78
CA GLU A 49 5.53 16.82 -4.14
C GLU A 49 4.08 16.53 -3.76
N LEU A 50 3.71 16.91 -2.54
CA LEU A 50 2.37 16.85 -2.02
C LEU A 50 1.83 18.27 -1.89
N GLU A 51 0.97 18.64 -2.82
CA GLU A 51 0.32 19.96 -2.89
C GLU A 51 -0.46 20.30 -1.60
N PRO A 52 -0.65 21.58 -1.28
CA PRO A 52 -1.57 22.03 -0.24
C PRO A 52 -2.97 21.44 -0.41
N ASN A 53 -3.53 20.85 0.65
CA ASN A 53 -4.80 20.11 0.61
C ASN A 53 -4.87 19.02 -0.48
N GLY A 54 -3.70 18.59 -0.98
CA GLY A 54 -3.54 17.65 -2.07
C GLY A 54 -3.82 16.21 -1.69
N TYR A 55 -3.84 15.36 -2.73
CA TYR A 55 -4.10 13.95 -2.59
C TYR A 55 -3.30 13.17 -3.63
N ILE A 56 -2.64 12.10 -3.20
CA ILE A 56 -1.92 11.17 -4.06
C ILE A 56 -2.54 9.79 -3.87
N ALA A 57 -3.18 9.30 -4.92
CA ALA A 57 -3.76 7.96 -4.94
C ALA A 57 -2.67 6.90 -5.17
N ALA A 58 -2.78 5.77 -4.47
CA ALA A 58 -1.99 4.56 -4.69
C ALA A 58 -0.47 4.83 -4.82
N LEU A 59 0.08 5.62 -3.89
CA LEU A 59 1.46 6.10 -3.98
C LEU A 59 2.47 4.94 -3.97
N CYS A 60 2.35 4.04 -2.99
CA CYS A 60 3.20 2.86 -2.86
C CYS A 60 2.59 1.84 -1.91
N SER A 61 3.11 0.62 -1.95
CA SER A 61 2.78 -0.48 -1.05
C SER A 61 4.04 -1.09 -0.47
N HIS A 62 4.05 -1.50 0.80
CA HIS A 62 5.25 -2.03 1.47
C HIS A 62 6.46 -1.09 1.30
N CYS A 63 6.27 0.16 1.73
CA CYS A 63 7.21 1.27 1.53
C CYS A 63 7.33 2.12 2.79
N THR A 64 8.44 2.83 2.94
CA THR A 64 8.57 3.89 3.95
C THR A 64 8.30 5.23 3.27
N VAL A 65 7.43 6.04 3.84
CA VAL A 65 7.18 7.41 3.39
C VAL A 65 7.69 8.38 4.45
N GLU A 66 8.45 9.36 4.02
CA GLU A 66 9.00 10.42 4.88
C GLU A 66 8.53 11.77 4.35
N VAL A 67 7.88 12.57 5.20
CA VAL A 67 7.75 14.01 4.98
C VAL A 67 9.12 14.60 5.30
N VAL A 68 9.83 15.08 4.27
CA VAL A 68 11.26 15.43 4.37
C VAL A 68 11.48 16.45 5.49
N GLY A 69 12.19 16.01 6.54
CA GLY A 69 12.54 16.86 7.69
C GLY A 69 11.50 16.92 8.83
N TYR A 70 10.37 16.20 8.73
CA TYR A 70 9.29 16.25 9.73
C TYR A 70 8.99 14.90 10.35
N SER A 71 8.52 13.94 9.55
CA SER A 71 8.02 12.66 10.04
C SER A 71 8.24 11.54 9.02
N LEU A 72 8.16 10.29 9.49
CA LEU A 72 8.22 9.11 8.63
C LEU A 72 7.28 8.03 9.14
N ILE A 73 6.77 7.22 8.21
CA ILE A 73 5.92 6.07 8.50
C ILE A 73 6.26 4.90 7.57
N ASP A 74 6.20 3.69 8.11
CA ASP A 74 6.24 2.47 7.32
C ASP A 74 4.81 2.07 6.94
N ILE A 75 4.58 1.92 5.63
CA ILE A 75 3.33 1.49 5.02
C ILE A 75 3.45 0.01 4.72
N GLU A 76 2.84 -0.81 5.55
CA GLU A 76 2.74 -2.26 5.37
C GLU A 76 1.36 -2.67 4.87
N ASN A 77 0.30 -2.29 5.59
CA ASN A 77 -1.08 -2.65 5.28
C ASN A 77 -2.02 -1.42 5.34
N GLU A 78 -1.46 -0.23 5.49
CA GLU A 78 -2.20 1.02 5.62
C GLU A 78 -2.71 1.46 4.25
N HIS A 79 -4.01 1.70 4.15
CA HIS A 79 -4.64 2.12 2.90
C HIS A 79 -4.78 3.64 2.79
N SER A 80 -4.85 4.34 3.93
CA SER A 80 -5.05 5.79 3.97
C SER A 80 -4.14 6.42 5.01
N VAL A 81 -3.25 7.28 4.54
CA VAL A 81 -2.34 8.06 5.37
C VAL A 81 -2.65 9.53 5.16
N VAL A 82 -2.65 10.31 6.24
CA VAL A 82 -2.80 11.75 6.19
C VAL A 82 -1.52 12.44 6.65
N VAL A 83 -1.19 13.56 6.02
CA VAL A 83 -0.18 14.51 6.49
C VAL A 83 -0.93 15.66 7.14
N ASP A 84 -0.64 15.90 8.42
CA ASP A 84 -1.24 16.93 9.27
C ASP A 84 -0.16 17.56 10.15
N ASP A 85 0.09 18.85 9.97
CA ASP A 85 1.22 19.63 10.50
C ASP A 85 2.58 18.97 10.20
N GLY A 86 2.75 18.46 8.98
CA GLY A 86 3.94 17.70 8.56
C GLY A 86 4.08 16.31 9.18
N ILE A 87 3.10 15.86 9.98
CA ILE A 87 3.10 14.55 10.64
C ILE A 87 2.26 13.54 9.85
N LEU A 88 2.86 12.41 9.48
CA LEU A 88 2.19 11.26 8.88
C LEU A 88 1.38 10.49 9.93
N LYS A 89 0.08 10.27 9.67
CA LYS A 89 -0.86 9.54 10.54
C LYS A 89 -1.68 8.55 9.71
N VAL A 90 -1.87 7.33 10.24
CA VAL A 90 -2.80 6.35 9.66
C VAL A 90 -4.22 6.75 10.01
N LYS A 91 -5.14 6.60 9.05
CA LYS A 91 -6.57 6.88 9.24
C LYS A 91 -7.42 5.62 9.20
#